data_AF-A0A7V9VGZ5-F1
#
_entry.id   AF-A0A7V9VGZ5-F1
#
_cell.length_a   1.000
_cell.length_b   1.000
_cell.length_c   1.000
_cell.angle_alpha   90.00
_cell.angle_beta   90.00
_cell.angle_gamma   90.00
#
_symmetry.space_group_name_H-M   'P 1'
#
loop_
_entity.id
_entity.type
_entity.pdbx_description
1 polymer ?
#
loop_
_entity_poly.entity_id
_entity_poly.type
_entity_poly.pdbx_seq_one_letter_code
_entity_poly.pdbx_strand_id
1 'polypeptide(L)'
;MPRFASFPSSSTGRLVRSSATLWTAIFWQKMEEGLARLRADPVAWQEYQDEIALWDTTSGDGLEEYEIIHPAGQMLIDNRSMFLSTTISKSFGGYARAPAQRLKNRGDSFSSDTRNRTAKHARHCFRLMRQGAELLQTGTMSLRVTNREELFSLGEMPVDQIVERFEDEFARFDAVETSLLDDPDLVGINRMLLEIRETYG
;
A
#
# COMPACT_ATOMS: atom_id res chain seq x y z
N MET A 1 -61.25 -33.76 23.29
CA MET A 1 -59.90 -33.24 23.62
C MET A 1 -59.33 -32.53 22.40
N PRO A 2 -58.97 -31.23 22.47
CA PRO A 2 -58.50 -30.50 21.30
C PRO A 2 -57.02 -30.79 21.03
N ARG A 3 -56.69 -31.00 19.75
CA ARG A 3 -55.31 -31.07 19.22
C ARG A 3 -54.70 -29.67 19.26
N PHE A 4 -53.63 -29.49 20.02
CA PHE A 4 -52.77 -28.31 19.90
C PHE A 4 -52.05 -28.35 18.55
N ALA A 5 -52.21 -27.30 17.74
CA ALA A 5 -51.43 -27.06 16.54
C ALA A 5 -49.98 -26.71 16.94
N SER A 6 -49.03 -27.48 16.45
CA SER A 6 -47.60 -27.20 16.59
C SER A 6 -47.21 -26.02 15.68
N PHE A 7 -46.80 -24.90 16.29
CA PHE A 7 -46.13 -23.82 15.57
C PHE A 7 -44.72 -24.26 15.15
N PRO A 8 -44.27 -24.00 13.91
CA PRO A 8 -42.89 -24.30 13.52
C PRO A 8 -41.94 -23.32 14.21
N SER A 9 -41.06 -23.84 15.06
CA SER A 9 -39.98 -23.06 15.67
C SER A 9 -38.90 -22.75 14.63
N SER A 10 -39.05 -21.64 13.91
CA SER A 10 -37.92 -21.02 13.23
C SER A 10 -36.95 -20.53 14.31
N SER A 11 -35.89 -21.30 14.57
CA SER A 11 -34.88 -20.96 15.59
C SER A 11 -34.37 -19.54 15.37
N THR A 12 -34.30 -18.77 16.45
CA THR A 12 -33.88 -17.37 16.50
C THR A 12 -32.61 -17.10 15.67
N GLY A 13 -31.69 -18.07 15.61
CA GLY A 13 -30.46 -17.99 14.81
C GLY A 13 -30.65 -17.97 13.28
N ARG A 14 -31.77 -18.47 12.73
CA ARG A 14 -32.08 -18.33 11.29
C ARG A 14 -32.61 -16.93 10.97
N LEU A 15 -33.48 -16.39 11.82
CA LEU A 15 -34.01 -15.03 11.71
C LEU A 15 -32.90 -13.98 11.86
N VAL A 16 -31.96 -14.16 12.80
CA VAL A 16 -30.82 -13.23 12.98
C VAL A 16 -29.88 -13.24 11.75
N ARG A 17 -29.61 -14.41 11.16
CA ARG A 17 -28.76 -14.50 9.95
C ARG A 17 -29.45 -13.93 8.69
N SER A 18 -30.74 -14.18 8.50
CA SER A 18 -31.48 -13.59 7.38
C SER A 18 -31.59 -12.07 7.53
N SER A 19 -31.80 -11.58 8.75
CA SER A 19 -31.79 -10.15 9.07
C SER A 19 -30.43 -9.52 8.76
N ALA A 20 -29.32 -10.11 9.22
CA ALA A 20 -27.97 -9.60 8.96
C ALA A 20 -27.66 -9.53 7.46
N THR A 21 -28.12 -10.51 6.68
CA THR A 21 -27.95 -10.53 5.22
C THR A 21 -28.75 -9.43 4.53
N LEU A 22 -30.00 -9.23 4.95
CA LEU A 22 -30.87 -8.16 4.43
C LEU A 22 -30.34 -6.76 4.82
N TRP A 23 -29.90 -6.58 6.07
CA TRP A 23 -29.31 -5.33 6.53
C TRP A 23 -28.00 -5.00 5.80
N THR A 24 -27.17 -6.00 5.52
CA THR A 24 -25.95 -5.83 4.72
C THR A 24 -26.29 -5.42 3.29
N ALA A 25 -27.26 -6.07 2.65
CA ALA A 25 -27.71 -5.72 1.30
C ALA A 25 -28.29 -4.29 1.23
N ILE A 26 -29.15 -3.92 2.19
CA ILE A 26 -29.73 -2.57 2.27
C ILE A 26 -28.65 -1.51 2.54
N PHE A 27 -27.68 -1.82 3.38
CA PHE A 27 -26.54 -0.94 3.65
C PHE A 27 -25.74 -0.66 2.37
N TRP A 28 -25.36 -1.71 1.62
CA TRP A 28 -24.61 -1.55 0.37
C TRP A 28 -25.40 -0.83 -0.71
N GLN A 29 -26.70 -1.11 -0.84
CA GLN A 29 -27.57 -0.38 -1.75
C GLN A 29 -27.59 1.13 -1.43
N LYS A 30 -27.75 1.47 -0.15
CA LYS A 30 -27.72 2.88 0.30
C LYS A 30 -26.37 3.55 0.08
N MET A 31 -25.27 2.80 0.24
CA MET A 31 -23.91 3.29 -0.05
C MET A 31 -23.72 3.55 -1.54
N GLU A 32 -24.17 2.67 -2.42
CA GLU A 32 -24.11 2.86 -3.88
C GLU A 32 -24.96 4.05 -4.32
N GLU A 33 -26.18 4.19 -3.80
CA GLU A 33 -27.03 5.35 -4.06
C GLU A 33 -26.40 6.65 -3.55
N GLY A 34 -25.79 6.63 -2.36
CA GLY A 34 -25.07 7.77 -1.79
C GLY A 34 -23.86 8.17 -2.64
N LEU A 35 -23.07 7.19 -3.08
CA LEU A 35 -21.93 7.39 -3.97
C LEU A 35 -22.36 7.94 -5.34
N ALA A 36 -23.47 7.45 -5.88
CA ALA A 36 -24.03 7.95 -7.14
C ALA A 36 -24.47 9.41 -7.02
N ARG A 37 -25.10 9.80 -5.90
CA ARG A 37 -25.46 11.19 -5.61
C ARG A 37 -24.21 12.07 -5.46
N LEU A 38 -23.21 11.61 -4.72
CA LEU A 38 -21.96 12.32 -4.52
C LEU A 38 -21.24 12.59 -5.85
N ARG A 39 -21.20 11.59 -6.75
CA ARG A 39 -20.60 11.74 -8.10
C ARG A 39 -21.41 12.62 -9.05
N ALA A 40 -22.73 12.73 -8.83
CA ALA A 40 -23.60 13.57 -9.65
C ALA A 40 -23.49 15.06 -9.30
N ASP A 41 -22.95 15.39 -8.13
CA ASP A 41 -22.66 16.75 -7.70
C ASP A 41 -21.16 17.06 -7.95
N PRO A 42 -20.82 17.88 -8.95
CA PRO A 42 -19.43 18.16 -9.29
C PRO A 42 -18.64 18.84 -8.16
N VAL A 43 -19.29 19.65 -7.33
CA VAL A 43 -18.63 20.38 -6.23
C VAL A 43 -18.39 19.42 -5.07
N ALA A 44 -19.41 18.69 -4.64
CA ALA A 44 -19.27 17.71 -3.55
C ALA A 44 -18.32 16.56 -3.93
N TRP A 45 -18.27 16.18 -5.22
CA TRP A 45 -17.30 15.22 -5.70
C TRP A 45 -15.87 15.74 -5.60
N GLN A 46 -15.63 16.99 -5.98
CA GLN A 46 -14.32 17.61 -5.87
C GLN A 46 -13.89 17.77 -4.39
N GLU A 47 -14.79 18.22 -3.52
CA GLU A 47 -14.53 18.32 -2.07
C GLU A 47 -14.18 16.95 -1.45
N TYR A 48 -14.89 15.90 -1.84
CA TYR A 48 -14.58 14.53 -1.43
C TYR A 48 -13.23 14.04 -1.97
N GLN A 49 -12.88 14.38 -3.21
CA GLN A 49 -11.58 14.07 -3.79
C GLN A 49 -10.45 14.81 -3.07
N ASP A 50 -10.66 16.07 -2.70
CA ASP A 50 -9.71 16.88 -1.94
C ASP A 50 -9.56 16.35 -0.51
N GLU A 51 -10.65 15.92 0.12
CA GLU A 51 -10.65 15.29 1.44
C GLU A 51 -9.90 13.95 1.40
N ILE A 52 -10.18 13.08 0.42
CA ILE A 52 -9.41 11.84 0.22
C ILE A 52 -7.95 12.13 -0.11
N ALA A 53 -7.67 13.18 -0.88
CA ALA A 53 -6.31 13.59 -1.17
C ALA A 53 -5.58 13.95 0.14
N LEU A 54 -6.21 14.76 1.00
CA LEU A 54 -5.70 15.13 2.32
C LEU A 54 -5.47 13.91 3.23
N TRP A 55 -6.45 13.01 3.35
CA TRP A 55 -6.33 11.83 4.21
C TRP A 55 -5.29 10.83 3.70
N ASP A 56 -5.22 10.57 2.40
CA ASP A 56 -4.19 9.69 1.83
C ASP A 56 -2.77 10.30 1.91
N THR A 57 -2.64 11.63 1.99
CA THR A 57 -1.36 12.33 2.29
C THR A 57 -0.96 12.18 3.76
N THR A 58 -1.86 11.70 4.63
CA THR A 58 -1.56 11.45 6.04
C THR A 58 -1.50 9.94 6.35
N SER A 59 -2.06 9.08 5.48
CA SER A 59 -2.36 7.68 5.82
C SER A 59 -1.32 6.64 5.39
N GLY A 60 -0.13 7.03 4.89
CA GLY A 60 0.80 6.00 4.38
C GLY A 60 2.22 6.42 3.97
N ASP A 61 2.65 7.62 4.33
CA ASP A 61 3.92 8.23 3.97
C ASP A 61 4.87 8.47 5.15
N GLY A 62 4.46 8.08 6.36
CA GLY A 62 5.22 8.32 7.58
C GLY A 62 4.90 9.68 8.16
N LEU A 63 4.98 9.81 9.50
CA LEU A 63 4.71 11.08 10.16
C LEU A 63 5.75 12.12 9.73
N GLU A 64 5.31 13.32 9.35
CA GLU A 64 6.20 14.44 8.97
C GLU A 64 7.14 14.81 10.12
N GLU A 65 6.68 14.60 11.35
CA GLU A 65 7.42 14.79 12.59
C GLU A 65 7.18 13.58 13.49
N TYR A 66 8.25 13.06 14.08
CA TYR A 66 8.10 12.13 15.18
C TYR A 66 7.60 12.92 16.38
N GLU A 67 6.41 12.58 16.88
CA GLU A 67 5.85 13.18 18.09
C GLU A 67 6.80 13.04 19.28
N ILE A 68 7.64 12.00 19.28
CA ILE A 68 8.74 11.77 20.22
C ILE A 68 9.92 11.10 19.50
N ILE A 69 11.10 11.73 19.50
CA ILE A 69 12.38 11.08 19.15
C ILE A 69 13.21 10.94 20.42
N HIS A 70 13.44 9.70 20.85
CA HIS A 70 14.43 9.42 21.89
C HIS A 70 15.84 9.69 21.33
N PRO A 71 16.80 10.20 22.11
CA PRO A 71 18.16 10.44 21.63
C PRO A 71 18.81 9.24 20.92
N ALA A 72 18.61 8.02 21.43
CA ALA A 72 19.02 6.79 20.74
C ALA A 72 18.39 6.61 19.34
N GLY A 73 17.13 7.01 19.17
CA GLY A 73 16.45 6.99 17.87
C GLY A 73 17.03 8.03 16.90
N GLN A 74 17.41 9.20 17.40
CA GLN A 74 18.09 10.22 16.58
C GLN A 74 19.43 9.69 16.06
N MET A 75 20.21 8.99 16.90
CA MET A 75 21.46 8.35 16.47
C MET A 75 21.23 7.34 15.33
N LEU A 76 20.15 6.56 15.37
CA LEU A 76 19.80 5.64 14.28
C LEU A 76 19.44 6.38 12.99
N ILE A 77 18.68 7.48 13.10
CA ILE A 77 18.30 8.30 11.95
C ILE A 77 19.54 8.93 11.31
N ASP A 78 20.43 9.51 12.11
CA ASP A 78 21.64 10.19 11.63
C ASP A 78 22.61 9.23 10.93
N ASN A 79 22.67 7.98 11.39
CA ASN A 79 23.56 6.95 10.85
C ASN A 79 22.86 5.96 9.90
N ARG A 80 21.63 6.23 9.47
CA ARG A 80 20.82 5.32 8.63
C ARG A 80 21.50 4.89 7.33
N SER A 81 22.40 5.72 6.79
CA SER A 81 23.18 5.42 5.59
C SER A 81 24.10 4.21 5.77
N MET A 82 24.57 3.93 6.98
CA MET A 82 25.40 2.75 7.28
C MET A 82 24.67 1.43 7.00
N PHE A 83 23.34 1.43 7.04
CA PHE A 83 22.50 0.26 6.78
C PHE A 83 22.24 0.02 5.29
N LEU A 84 22.57 0.98 4.43
CA LEU A 84 22.31 0.88 2.99
C LEU A 84 23.38 0.04 2.30
N SER A 85 22.95 -0.75 1.31
CA SER A 85 23.83 -1.55 0.46
C SER A 85 23.16 -1.88 -0.87
N THR A 86 23.91 -2.44 -1.81
CA THR A 86 23.38 -2.93 -3.10
C THR A 86 22.34 -4.04 -2.94
N THR A 87 22.18 -4.61 -1.74
CA THR A 87 21.08 -5.53 -1.40
C THR A 87 19.70 -4.93 -1.63
N ILE A 88 19.57 -3.59 -1.67
CA ILE A 88 18.33 -2.88 -2.05
C ILE A 88 17.78 -3.39 -3.38
N SER A 89 18.63 -3.66 -4.37
CA SER A 89 18.22 -4.20 -5.68
C SER A 89 17.47 -5.52 -5.53
N LYS A 90 17.92 -6.39 -4.62
CA LYS A 90 17.28 -7.68 -4.33
C LYS A 90 15.99 -7.52 -3.53
N SER A 91 15.99 -6.67 -2.50
CA SER A 91 14.83 -6.48 -1.62
C SER A 91 13.67 -5.81 -2.35
N PHE A 92 13.92 -4.71 -3.04
CA PHE A 92 12.91 -3.95 -3.76
C PHE A 92 12.53 -4.63 -5.07
N GLY A 93 13.52 -5.09 -5.85
CA GLY A 93 13.29 -5.78 -7.11
C GLY A 93 12.63 -7.16 -6.93
N GLY A 94 13.05 -7.92 -5.92
CA GLY A 94 12.46 -9.22 -5.59
C GLY A 94 11.00 -9.11 -5.16
N TYR A 95 10.63 -8.06 -4.41
CA TYR A 95 9.23 -7.79 -4.07
C TYR A 95 8.43 -7.36 -5.30
N ALA A 96 9.01 -6.50 -6.14
CA ALA A 96 8.38 -5.99 -7.35
C ALA A 96 8.07 -7.10 -8.38
N ARG A 97 8.93 -8.11 -8.56
CA ARG A 97 8.71 -9.20 -9.55
C ARG A 97 7.45 -10.04 -9.30
N ALA A 98 6.95 -10.07 -8.06
CA ALA A 98 5.89 -10.98 -7.67
C ALA A 98 4.49 -10.66 -8.28
N PRO A 99 4.14 -9.40 -8.59
CA PRO A 99 2.91 -9.06 -9.34
C PRO A 99 2.90 -9.42 -10.83
N ALA A 100 3.98 -9.17 -11.59
CA ALA A 100 3.99 -9.41 -13.03
C ALA A 100 3.68 -10.88 -13.36
N GLN A 101 4.26 -11.80 -12.59
CA GLN A 101 4.01 -13.24 -12.74
C GLN A 101 2.58 -13.64 -12.31
N ARG A 102 2.00 -12.96 -11.30
CA ARG A 102 0.67 -13.28 -10.78
C ARG A 102 -0.47 -12.71 -11.63
N LEU A 103 -0.23 -11.59 -12.31
CA LEU A 103 -1.19 -10.94 -13.19
C LEU A 103 -1.30 -11.68 -14.54
N LYS A 104 -0.19 -12.14 -15.12
CA LYS A 104 -0.18 -12.99 -16.33
C LYS A 104 -1.00 -14.28 -16.17
N ASN A 105 -1.15 -14.78 -14.94
CA ASN A 105 -1.79 -16.07 -14.66
C ASN A 105 -3.28 -15.98 -14.26
N ARG A 106 -3.89 -14.78 -14.20
CA ARG A 106 -5.29 -14.61 -13.79
C ARG A 106 -6.12 -14.10 -14.97
N GLY A 107 -6.90 -14.99 -15.57
CA GLY A 107 -7.83 -14.68 -16.67
C GLY A 107 -8.99 -13.77 -16.28
N ASP A 108 -9.71 -13.31 -17.31
CA ASP A 108 -10.69 -12.19 -17.42
C ASP A 108 -11.87 -12.09 -16.44
N SER A 109 -11.93 -12.88 -15.36
CA SER A 109 -13.01 -12.75 -14.37
C SER A 109 -12.75 -11.58 -13.41
N PHE A 110 -12.85 -10.35 -13.90
CA PHE A 110 -12.67 -9.14 -13.09
C PHE A 110 -13.94 -8.74 -12.35
N SER A 111 -14.03 -9.11 -11.06
CA SER A 111 -14.85 -8.33 -10.12
C SER A 111 -14.19 -6.96 -9.89
N SER A 112 -14.99 -5.93 -9.61
CA SER A 112 -14.50 -4.57 -9.28
C SER A 112 -13.49 -4.57 -8.13
N ASP A 113 -13.70 -5.41 -7.12
CA ASP A 113 -12.77 -5.60 -5.99
C ASP A 113 -11.41 -6.16 -6.44
N THR A 114 -11.40 -7.11 -7.38
CA THR A 114 -10.14 -7.66 -7.93
C THR A 114 -9.35 -6.62 -8.72
N ARG A 115 -10.05 -5.76 -9.47
CA ARG A 115 -9.43 -4.65 -10.20
C ARG A 115 -8.82 -3.63 -9.25
N ASN A 116 -9.52 -3.22 -8.20
CA ASN A 116 -9.02 -2.26 -7.21
C ASN A 116 -7.78 -2.78 -6.46
N ARG A 117 -7.77 -4.07 -6.08
CA ARG A 117 -6.60 -4.69 -5.45
C ARG A 117 -5.39 -4.73 -6.40
N THR A 118 -5.63 -5.02 -7.67
CA THR A 118 -4.60 -5.02 -8.72
C THR A 118 -4.00 -3.64 -8.89
N ALA A 119 -4.85 -2.60 -9.01
CA ALA A 119 -4.42 -1.21 -9.12
C ALA A 119 -3.56 -0.78 -7.91
N LYS A 120 -3.99 -1.10 -6.68
CA LYS A 120 -3.24 -0.80 -5.46
C LYS A 120 -1.87 -1.51 -5.45
N HIS A 121 -1.83 -2.78 -5.83
CA HIS A 121 -0.57 -3.53 -5.89
C HIS A 121 0.37 -2.99 -6.96
N ALA A 122 -0.12 -2.66 -8.16
CA ALA A 122 0.67 -2.06 -9.22
C ALA A 122 1.32 -0.75 -8.72
N ARG A 123 0.51 0.16 -8.16
CA ARG A 123 1.00 1.42 -7.55
C ARG A 123 2.13 1.21 -6.56
N HIS A 124 1.95 0.26 -5.64
CA HIS A 124 2.96 -0.03 -4.64
C HIS A 124 4.27 -0.52 -5.27
N CYS A 125 4.20 -1.34 -6.30
CA CYS A 125 5.40 -1.90 -6.94
C CYS A 125 6.16 -0.84 -7.76
N PHE A 126 5.46 0.01 -8.51
CA PHE A 126 6.09 1.15 -9.18
C PHE A 126 6.76 2.09 -8.17
N ARG A 127 6.07 2.38 -7.06
CA ARG A 127 6.64 3.20 -5.98
C ARG A 127 7.92 2.57 -5.41
N LEU A 128 7.91 1.26 -5.13
CA LEU A 128 9.11 0.57 -4.64
C LEU A 128 10.26 0.65 -5.63
N MET A 129 10.06 0.37 -6.92
CA MET A 129 11.13 0.43 -7.91
C MET A 129 11.73 1.84 -8.01
N ARG A 130 10.90 2.88 -7.99
CA ARG A 130 11.34 4.28 -8.05
C ARG A 130 12.12 4.70 -6.81
N GLN A 131 11.60 4.38 -5.62
CA GLN A 131 12.27 4.67 -4.36
C GLN A 131 13.57 3.88 -4.20
N GLY A 132 13.59 2.62 -4.65
CA GLY A 132 14.79 1.81 -4.70
C GLY A 132 15.84 2.39 -5.64
N ALA A 133 15.43 2.86 -6.83
CA ALA A 133 16.33 3.53 -7.78
C ALA A 133 16.94 4.81 -7.17
N GLU A 134 16.12 5.63 -6.51
CA GLU A 134 16.59 6.83 -5.80
C GLU A 134 17.62 6.49 -4.72
N LEU A 135 17.35 5.44 -3.92
CA LEU A 135 18.27 4.95 -2.89
C LEU A 135 19.59 4.46 -3.49
N LEU A 136 19.55 3.68 -4.56
CA LEU A 136 20.74 3.16 -5.22
C LEU A 136 21.61 4.30 -5.77
N GLN A 137 21.00 5.31 -6.38
CA GLN A 137 21.72 6.45 -6.97
C GLN A 137 22.28 7.39 -5.89
N THR A 138 21.46 7.75 -4.92
CA THR A 138 21.74 8.90 -4.03
C THR A 138 22.08 8.52 -2.60
N GLY A 139 21.79 7.29 -2.18
CA GLY A 139 21.83 6.88 -0.77
C GLY A 139 20.76 7.55 0.10
N THR A 140 19.77 8.20 -0.51
CA THR A 140 18.64 8.84 0.17
C THR A 140 17.32 8.46 -0.49
N MET A 141 16.21 8.60 0.23
CA MET A 141 14.88 8.27 -0.28
C MET A 141 13.88 9.35 0.09
N SER A 142 13.10 9.76 -0.90
CA SER A 142 11.93 10.60 -0.69
C SER A 142 10.77 9.76 -0.16
N LEU A 143 10.35 10.04 1.07
CA LEU A 143 9.21 9.34 1.70
C LEU A 143 7.86 9.84 1.16
N ARG A 144 7.77 11.15 0.87
CA ARG A 144 6.56 11.76 0.32
C ARG A 144 6.41 11.41 -1.16
N VAL A 145 5.19 11.05 -1.53
CA VAL A 145 4.82 10.81 -2.93
C VAL A 145 4.44 12.13 -3.57
N THR A 146 5.36 12.73 -4.35
CA THR A 146 5.13 14.00 -5.04
C THR A 146 4.35 13.84 -6.36
N ASN A 147 4.39 12.66 -6.97
CA ASN A 147 3.78 12.32 -8.27
C ASN A 147 2.59 11.36 -8.12
N ARG A 148 1.65 11.70 -7.24
CA ARG A 148 0.51 10.84 -6.91
C ARG A 148 -0.37 10.53 -8.13
N GLU A 149 -0.76 11.54 -8.89
CA GLU A 149 -1.62 11.35 -10.07
C GLU A 149 -1.03 10.38 -11.09
N GLU A 150 0.29 10.47 -11.31
CA GLU A 150 1.02 9.58 -12.19
C GLU A 150 0.92 8.12 -11.70
N LEU A 151 1.15 7.87 -10.40
CA LEU A 151 1.00 6.53 -9.82
C LEU A 151 -0.44 6.04 -9.92
N PHE A 152 -1.44 6.89 -9.67
CA PHE A 152 -2.84 6.53 -9.83
C PHE A 152 -3.17 6.12 -11.27
N SER A 153 -2.69 6.88 -12.26
CA SER A 153 -2.88 6.57 -13.67
C SER A 153 -2.32 5.19 -14.06
N LEU A 154 -1.17 4.79 -13.50
CA LEU A 154 -0.58 3.46 -13.72
C LEU A 154 -1.48 2.33 -13.22
N GLY A 155 -2.25 2.53 -12.15
CA GLY A 155 -3.15 1.52 -11.61
C GLY A 155 -4.48 1.40 -12.37
N GLU A 156 -4.84 2.38 -13.19
CA GLU A 156 -6.11 2.42 -13.93
C GLU A 156 -6.02 1.79 -15.33
N MET A 157 -4.78 1.60 -15.82
CA MET A 157 -4.48 0.98 -17.10
C MET A 157 -5.01 -0.46 -17.22
N PRO A 158 -5.22 -0.95 -18.46
CA PRO A 158 -5.40 -2.37 -18.73
C PRO A 158 -4.24 -3.22 -18.17
N VAL A 159 -4.53 -4.43 -17.70
CA VAL A 159 -3.56 -5.27 -16.97
C VAL A 159 -2.34 -5.64 -17.81
N ASP A 160 -2.54 -5.91 -19.09
CA ASP A 160 -1.50 -6.11 -20.10
C ASP A 160 -0.55 -4.90 -20.20
N GLN A 161 -1.08 -3.69 -20.24
CA GLN A 161 -0.27 -2.47 -20.24
C GLN A 161 0.45 -2.24 -18.91
N ILE A 162 -0.19 -2.56 -17.77
CA ILE A 162 0.46 -2.51 -16.46
C ILE A 162 1.68 -3.43 -16.43
N VAL A 163 1.54 -4.64 -16.98
CA VAL A 163 2.62 -5.62 -17.05
C VAL A 163 3.75 -5.13 -17.94
N GLU A 164 3.46 -4.59 -19.13
CA GLU A 164 4.49 -4.03 -20.02
C GLU A 164 5.26 -2.89 -19.35
N ARG A 165 4.53 -1.91 -18.78
CA ARG A 165 5.11 -0.81 -18.01
C ARG A 165 5.94 -1.28 -16.82
N PHE A 166 5.52 -2.35 -16.17
CA PHE A 166 6.23 -2.92 -15.05
C PHE A 166 7.59 -3.48 -15.49
N GLU A 167 7.63 -4.24 -16.59
CA GLU A 167 8.88 -4.81 -17.11
C GLU A 167 9.84 -3.69 -17.54
N ASP A 168 9.34 -2.64 -18.19
CA ASP A 168 10.12 -1.45 -18.56
C ASP A 168 10.74 -0.75 -17.34
N GLU A 169 9.92 -0.48 -16.31
CA GLU A 169 10.39 0.19 -15.10
C GLU A 169 11.37 -0.69 -14.32
N PHE A 170 11.13 -2.01 -14.29
CA PHE A 170 12.03 -2.96 -13.68
C PHE A 170 13.39 -2.99 -14.39
N ALA A 171 13.41 -2.98 -15.72
CA ALA A 171 14.65 -2.93 -16.49
C ALA A 171 15.45 -1.65 -16.21
N ARG A 172 14.76 -0.50 -16.07
CA ARG A 172 15.41 0.76 -15.65
C ARG A 172 15.98 0.66 -14.25
N PHE A 173 15.23 0.11 -13.31
CA PHE A 173 15.66 -0.10 -11.93
C PHE A 173 16.90 -1.02 -11.84
N ASP A 174 16.91 -2.12 -12.60
CA ASP A 174 18.02 -3.09 -12.62
C ASP A 174 19.29 -2.51 -13.26
N ALA A 175 19.14 -1.55 -14.18
CA ALA A 175 20.24 -0.86 -14.85
C ALA A 175 20.78 0.36 -14.09
N VAL A 176 20.25 0.67 -12.89
CA VAL A 176 20.70 1.83 -12.11
C VAL A 176 22.15 1.66 -11.66
N GLU A 177 22.99 2.62 -11.99
CA GLU A 177 24.32 2.76 -11.40
C GLU A 177 24.19 3.15 -9.92
N THR A 178 24.85 2.38 -9.05
CA THR A 178 24.74 2.53 -7.60
C THR A 178 25.96 3.23 -7.01
N SER A 179 25.73 4.15 -6.08
CA SER A 179 26.78 4.75 -5.24
C SER A 179 26.98 4.00 -3.91
N LEU A 180 26.12 3.00 -3.64
CA LEU A 180 26.14 2.20 -2.41
C LEU A 180 27.21 1.11 -2.44
N LEU A 181 27.67 0.76 -1.24
CA LEU A 181 28.56 -0.39 -1.00
C LEU A 181 27.82 -1.72 -1.17
N ASP A 182 28.56 -2.79 -1.40
CA ASP A 182 27.99 -4.13 -1.56
C ASP A 182 27.34 -4.66 -0.28
N ASP A 183 27.95 -4.35 0.87
CA ASP A 183 27.48 -4.74 2.19
C ASP A 183 27.30 -3.49 3.07
N PRO A 184 26.35 -3.53 4.04
CA PRO A 184 26.23 -2.47 5.04
C PRO A 184 27.51 -2.30 5.85
N ASP A 185 27.73 -1.12 6.44
CA ASP A 185 28.84 -0.86 7.34
C ASP A 185 28.59 -1.52 8.72
N LEU A 186 28.75 -2.84 8.77
CA LEU A 186 28.52 -3.64 9.97
C LEU A 186 29.42 -3.23 11.13
N VAL A 187 30.62 -2.71 10.84
CA VAL A 187 31.56 -2.24 11.86
C VAL A 187 31.05 -0.94 12.49
N GLY A 188 30.63 0.02 11.67
CA GLY A 188 30.01 1.27 12.12
C GLY A 188 28.70 1.04 12.88
N ILE A 189 27.82 0.19 12.33
CA ILE A 189 26.55 -0.19 12.95
C ILE A 189 26.79 -0.80 14.33
N ASN A 190 27.67 -1.80 14.44
CA ASN A 190 27.90 -2.48 15.71
C ASN A 190 28.47 -1.52 16.77
N ARG A 191 29.38 -0.63 16.38
CA ARG A 191 29.91 0.40 17.28
C ARG A 191 28.82 1.31 17.80
N MET A 192 27.98 1.85 16.92
CA MET A 192 26.86 2.71 17.28
C MET A 192 25.87 1.99 18.22
N LEU A 193 25.55 0.72 17.94
CA LEU A 193 24.63 -0.05 18.78
C LEU A 193 25.19 -0.30 20.18
N LEU A 194 26.50 -0.54 20.32
CA LEU A 194 27.16 -0.64 21.62
C LEU A 194 27.11 0.69 22.37
N GLU A 195 27.37 1.81 21.69
CA GLU A 195 27.30 3.15 22.28
C GLU A 195 25.88 3.49 22.79
N ILE A 196 24.85 3.18 21.99
CA ILE A 196 23.45 3.33 22.39
C ILE A 196 23.16 2.51 23.66
N ARG A 197 23.65 1.27 23.71
CA ARG A 197 23.43 0.38 24.86
C ARG A 197 24.17 0.87 26.11
N GLU A 198 25.38 1.38 25.98
CA GLU A 198 26.15 1.90 27.12
C GLU A 198 25.58 3.21 27.65
N THR A 199 25.00 4.04 26.77
CA THR A 199 24.49 5.37 27.12
C THR A 199 23.04 5.34 27.63
N TYR A 200 22.21 4.44 27.08
CA TYR A 200 20.75 4.43 27.30
C TYR A 200 20.17 3.08 27.76
N GLY A 201 20.98 2.02 27.87
CA GLY A 201 20.56 0.69 28.31
C GLY A 201 20.71 0.46 29.81
#